data_AF-A0A5C6BSS6-F1
#
_entry.id   AF-A0A5C6BSS6-F1
#
_cell.length_a   1.000
_cell.length_b   1.000
_cell.length_c   1.000
_cell.angle_alpha   90.00
_cell.angle_beta   90.00
_cell.angle_gamma   90.00
#
_symmetry.space_group_name_H-M   'P 1'
#
loop_
_entity.id
_entity.type
_entity.pdbx_description
1 polymer ?
#
loop_
_entity_poly.entity_id
_entity_poly.type
_entity_poly.pdbx_seq_one_letter_code
_entity_poly.pdbx_strand_id
1 'polypeptide(L)'
;MNLQHLDSNEAVHGGIDWDELRRQGIAPDTVLDLSSNLLRVDHPKAVQQAIESAAISPYPDRNSSVLRTAIAERHDVAQERVLVGNGCCELIHLLAAHGVGAQRDGADAPTTQSVILGPTFSEYERASCLAGLQSTVILADQADGFAVPTETVEMELRRKAYRVIWICNPNNPTGQAIGADVIRQWIAKFPRTTFIIDESYIEFSEATESLIHDTFENLVVLRSLTKSHSMAGLRLGYLVASAARVRSISACRVPWSVNAIAQAAGAAALAAQQHYDHAMLRMREQRGRLIDELTRRGFQPLVTDTGFFLMPVENAGVFRNRLLRQGVLVRDCHSFGLSNYVRIAVGDAAATDRFLTALDTPSLSTSHRSSDLTLRGKIDDSDDFEGDSFRTQLYELFRMRRDVRRFSSDAIPPELLARWIDAAVLAPSVGLSEPWRFVSVRDAETRRHIVREFESQNATAAAGYEGVARENYLSLKLAGLREAPEQLAVFVEPDPHQGRGLGRRTMPETVAYSVVAAIQNFWLAARCDGVGVGWVSIVRPEQIGRLLNVPPQWELIAYLCVGYPLHPDRTIPELQLRNWEERRDVSEHWITR
;
A
#
# COMPACT_ATOMS: atom_id res chain seq x y z
N MET A 1 6.31 -1.20 -28.86
CA MET A 1 5.74 -1.11 -27.50
C MET A 1 6.91 -1.20 -26.55
N ASN A 2 7.19 -0.15 -25.77
CA ASN A 2 8.38 -0.10 -24.91
C ASN A 2 8.07 -0.89 -23.64
N LEU A 3 8.78 -2.00 -23.38
CA LEU A 3 8.50 -2.93 -22.28
C LEU A 3 8.57 -2.23 -20.90
N GLN A 4 9.37 -1.18 -20.75
CA GLN A 4 9.51 -0.38 -19.52
C GLN A 4 8.22 0.32 -19.04
N HIS A 5 7.18 0.46 -19.87
CA HIS A 5 5.89 1.04 -19.46
C HIS A 5 4.89 0.00 -18.92
N LEU A 6 5.19 -1.30 -19.02
CA LEU A 6 4.29 -2.37 -18.56
C LEU A 6 4.47 -2.65 -17.06
N ASP A 7 5.71 -2.57 -16.56
CA ASP A 7 6.05 -2.85 -15.15
C ASP A 7 5.55 -1.74 -14.21
N SER A 8 5.43 -0.49 -14.68
CA SER A 8 4.88 0.63 -13.89
C SER A 8 3.35 0.64 -13.79
N ASN A 9 2.63 -0.29 -14.44
CA ASN A 9 1.17 -0.25 -14.63
C ASN A 9 0.45 -1.52 -14.11
N GLU A 10 1.06 -2.28 -13.19
CA GLU A 10 0.36 -3.39 -12.54
C GLU A 10 -0.81 -2.87 -11.69
N ALA A 11 -2.00 -3.39 -11.96
CA ALA A 11 -3.20 -2.99 -11.25
C ALA A 11 -3.25 -3.73 -9.90
N VAL A 12 -2.99 -3.00 -8.82
CA VAL A 12 -3.08 -3.54 -7.47
C VAL A 12 -4.54 -3.63 -7.02
N HIS A 13 -4.97 -4.81 -6.58
CA HIS A 13 -6.34 -5.09 -6.15
C HIS A 13 -6.44 -5.43 -4.66
N GLY A 14 -7.65 -5.34 -4.11
CA GLY A 14 -7.95 -5.90 -2.77
C GLY A 14 -8.18 -7.41 -2.83
N GLY A 15 -8.31 -8.04 -1.66
CA GLY A 15 -8.42 -9.48 -1.51
C GLY A 15 -7.26 -10.05 -0.68
N ILE A 16 -7.40 -11.33 -0.31
CA ILE A 16 -6.38 -12.04 0.45
C ILE A 16 -5.18 -12.36 -0.44
N ASP A 17 -4.00 -11.90 -0.02
CA ASP A 17 -2.70 -12.35 -0.54
C ASP A 17 -2.20 -13.52 0.33
N TRP A 18 -2.22 -14.72 -0.24
CA TRP A 18 -1.80 -15.94 0.46
C TRP A 18 -0.33 -15.94 0.84
N ASP A 19 0.54 -15.32 0.04
CA ASP A 19 1.97 -15.28 0.32
C ASP A 19 2.27 -14.26 1.41
N GLU A 20 1.57 -13.12 1.43
CA GLU A 20 1.64 -12.17 2.54
C GLU A 20 1.18 -12.82 3.86
N LEU A 21 0.03 -13.49 3.87
CA LEU A 21 -0.49 -14.14 5.06
C LEU A 21 0.47 -15.24 5.55
N ARG A 22 1.04 -16.02 4.63
CA ARG A 22 2.06 -17.03 4.96
C ARG A 22 3.30 -16.40 5.59
N ARG A 23 3.81 -15.29 5.04
CA ARG A 23 4.95 -14.54 5.62
C ARG A 23 4.67 -14.01 7.02
N GLN A 24 3.41 -13.67 7.32
CA GLN A 24 3.00 -13.18 8.64
C GLN A 24 2.55 -14.29 9.62
N GLY A 25 2.57 -15.56 9.19
CA GLY A 25 2.09 -16.68 10.00
C GLY A 25 0.58 -16.65 10.27
N ILE A 26 -0.20 -15.98 9.41
CA ILE A 26 -1.65 -15.86 9.54
C ILE A 26 -2.32 -16.90 8.65
N ALA A 27 -3.25 -17.67 9.22
CA ALA A 27 -4.01 -18.67 8.49
C ALA A 27 -5.11 -17.97 7.63
N PRO A 28 -5.15 -18.14 6.30
CA PRO A 28 -6.04 -17.38 5.41
C PRO A 28 -7.53 -17.52 5.67
N ASP A 29 -7.96 -18.70 6.08
CA ASP A 29 -9.34 -19.03 6.48
C ASP A 29 -9.79 -18.31 7.75
N THR A 30 -8.86 -17.83 8.57
CA THR A 30 -9.18 -17.10 9.80
C THR A 30 -9.41 -15.61 9.55
N VAL A 31 -9.02 -15.08 8.39
CA VAL A 31 -9.05 -13.64 8.10
C VAL A 31 -10.46 -13.19 7.68
N LEU A 32 -10.98 -12.18 8.36
CA LEU A 32 -12.17 -11.45 7.91
C LEU A 32 -11.76 -10.45 6.81
N ASP A 33 -12.04 -10.79 5.55
CA ASP A 33 -11.74 -9.91 4.40
C ASP A 33 -12.81 -8.81 4.20
N LEU A 34 -12.57 -7.61 4.70
CA LEU A 34 -13.34 -6.40 4.37
C LEU A 34 -12.63 -5.54 3.32
N SER A 35 -11.56 -6.03 2.69
CA SER A 35 -10.89 -5.36 1.59
C SER A 35 -11.58 -5.61 0.25
N SER A 36 -12.36 -6.68 0.13
CA SER A 36 -13.15 -7.00 -1.07
C SER A 36 -14.61 -6.57 -0.91
N ASN A 37 -15.11 -5.74 -1.84
CA ASN A 37 -16.48 -5.23 -1.84
C ASN A 37 -17.49 -6.30 -2.30
N LEU A 38 -17.69 -7.35 -1.51
CA LEU A 38 -18.60 -8.45 -1.81
C LEU A 38 -19.79 -8.41 -0.85
N LEU A 39 -20.98 -8.71 -1.37
CA LEU A 39 -22.09 -9.06 -0.48
C LEU A 39 -21.70 -10.33 0.28
N ARG A 40 -21.96 -10.37 1.58
CA ARG A 40 -21.72 -11.55 2.42
C ARG A 40 -23.04 -12.26 2.66
N VAL A 41 -23.31 -13.31 1.88
CA VAL A 41 -24.51 -14.13 2.02
C VAL A 41 -24.24 -15.54 1.52
N ASP A 42 -24.86 -16.54 2.16
CA ASP A 42 -24.89 -17.89 1.64
C ASP A 42 -25.62 -17.95 0.30
N HIS A 43 -25.20 -18.85 -0.58
CA HIS A 43 -25.88 -19.05 -1.84
C HIS A 43 -27.20 -19.81 -1.67
N PRO A 44 -28.28 -19.45 -2.41
CA PRO A 44 -29.51 -20.24 -2.46
C PRO A 44 -29.25 -21.69 -2.85
N LYS A 45 -30.07 -22.63 -2.37
CA LYS A 45 -29.95 -24.06 -2.73
C LYS A 45 -29.93 -24.30 -4.24
N ALA A 46 -30.73 -23.55 -5.00
CA ALA A 46 -30.75 -23.65 -6.46
C ALA A 46 -29.41 -23.29 -7.11
N VAL A 47 -28.70 -22.29 -6.55
CA VAL A 47 -27.35 -21.91 -7.01
C VAL A 47 -26.34 -23.00 -6.65
N GLN A 48 -26.39 -23.53 -5.42
CA GLN A 48 -25.50 -24.64 -5.00
C GLN A 48 -25.67 -25.86 -5.90
N GLN A 49 -26.93 -26.25 -6.17
CA GLN A 49 -27.26 -27.35 -7.09
C GLN A 49 -26.80 -27.08 -8.52
N ALA A 50 -26.94 -25.84 -9.01
CA ALA A 50 -26.45 -25.46 -10.33
C ALA A 50 -24.92 -25.57 -10.44
N ILE A 51 -24.20 -25.25 -9.36
CA ILE A 51 -22.74 -25.40 -9.29
C ILE A 51 -22.36 -26.89 -9.31
N GLU A 52 -23.01 -27.72 -8.48
CA GLU A 52 -22.72 -29.15 -8.35
C GLU A 52 -23.05 -29.95 -9.62
N SER A 53 -24.10 -29.56 -10.35
CA SER A 53 -24.58 -30.28 -11.54
C SER A 53 -23.99 -29.81 -12.87
N ALA A 54 -23.25 -28.69 -12.88
CA ALA A 54 -22.67 -28.16 -14.10
C ALA A 54 -21.63 -29.12 -14.72
N ALA A 55 -21.83 -29.49 -15.98
CA ALA A 55 -20.91 -30.36 -16.69
C ALA A 55 -19.59 -29.63 -17.02
N ILE A 56 -18.46 -30.19 -16.59
CA ILE A 56 -17.12 -29.62 -16.81
C ILE A 56 -16.32 -30.31 -17.93
N SER A 57 -16.75 -31.49 -18.36
CA SER A 57 -16.10 -32.24 -19.45
C SER A 57 -16.32 -31.62 -20.84
N PRO A 58 -17.54 -31.17 -21.23
CA PRO A 58 -17.73 -30.50 -22.51
C PRO A 58 -17.34 -29.02 -22.43
N TYR A 59 -17.03 -28.41 -23.59
CA TYR A 59 -16.94 -26.96 -23.68
C TYR A 59 -18.28 -26.32 -23.27
N PRO A 60 -18.25 -25.17 -22.56
CA PRO A 60 -19.48 -24.45 -22.21
C PRO A 60 -20.20 -23.95 -23.47
N ASP A 61 -21.47 -23.57 -23.33
CA ASP A 61 -22.15 -22.85 -24.41
C ASP A 61 -21.39 -21.56 -24.72
N ARG A 62 -20.83 -21.48 -25.93
CA ARG A 62 -20.04 -20.35 -26.43
C ARG A 62 -20.81 -19.04 -26.35
N ASN A 63 -22.13 -19.09 -26.52
CA ASN A 63 -22.98 -17.92 -26.52
C ASN A 63 -23.54 -17.58 -25.15
N SER A 64 -23.37 -18.47 -24.15
CA SER A 64 -23.98 -18.35 -22.82
C SER A 64 -25.49 -18.08 -22.92
N SER A 65 -26.19 -18.78 -23.80
CA SER A 65 -27.54 -18.44 -24.27
C SER A 65 -28.54 -18.41 -23.12
N VAL A 66 -28.55 -19.44 -22.27
CA VAL A 66 -29.43 -19.52 -21.09
C VAL A 66 -29.19 -18.35 -20.13
N LEU A 67 -27.92 -18.06 -19.83
CA LEU A 67 -27.56 -16.94 -18.96
C LEU A 67 -27.94 -15.58 -19.59
N ARG A 68 -27.71 -15.40 -20.90
CA ARG A 68 -28.12 -14.18 -21.62
C ARG A 68 -29.63 -13.98 -21.58
N THR A 69 -30.41 -15.05 -21.73
CA THR A 69 -31.87 -15.00 -21.58
C THR A 69 -32.26 -14.59 -20.16
N ALA A 70 -31.67 -15.20 -19.13
CA ALA A 70 -31.96 -14.83 -17.74
C ALA A 70 -31.59 -13.36 -17.43
N ILE A 71 -30.47 -12.85 -17.98
CA ILE A 71 -30.09 -11.43 -17.85
C ILE A 71 -31.11 -10.53 -18.57
N ALA A 72 -31.48 -10.89 -19.80
CA ALA A 72 -32.44 -10.16 -20.60
C ALA A 72 -33.81 -10.06 -19.91
N GLU A 73 -34.32 -11.17 -19.38
CA GLU A 73 -35.57 -11.23 -18.61
C GLU A 73 -35.47 -10.41 -17.31
N ARG A 74 -34.35 -10.48 -16.60
CA ARG A 74 -34.14 -9.72 -15.36
C ARG A 74 -34.22 -8.20 -15.57
N HIS A 75 -33.65 -7.72 -16.67
CA HIS A 75 -33.54 -6.29 -16.96
C HIS A 75 -34.57 -5.79 -17.97
N ASP A 76 -35.50 -6.63 -18.42
CA ASP A 76 -36.46 -6.30 -19.48
C ASP A 76 -35.78 -5.67 -20.72
N VAL A 77 -34.73 -6.34 -21.21
CA VAL A 77 -33.99 -5.93 -22.42
C VAL A 77 -33.92 -7.08 -23.42
N ALA A 78 -33.80 -6.75 -24.71
CA ALA A 78 -33.63 -7.76 -25.75
C ALA A 78 -32.32 -8.56 -25.55
N GLN A 79 -32.36 -9.88 -25.76
CA GLN A 79 -31.21 -10.77 -25.57
C GLN A 79 -30.00 -10.38 -26.43
N GLU A 80 -30.23 -9.82 -27.61
CA GLU A 80 -29.19 -9.35 -28.54
C GLU A 80 -28.41 -8.14 -28.00
N ARG A 81 -28.95 -7.46 -26.98
CA ARG A 81 -28.29 -6.36 -26.27
C ARG A 81 -27.36 -6.83 -25.16
N VAL A 82 -27.33 -8.12 -24.84
CA VAL A 82 -26.54 -8.68 -23.73
C VAL A 82 -25.32 -9.44 -24.25
N LEU A 83 -24.15 -9.16 -23.67
CA LEU A 83 -22.93 -9.97 -23.83
C LEU A 83 -22.36 -10.35 -22.47
N VAL A 84 -22.08 -11.63 -22.26
CA VAL A 84 -21.48 -12.15 -21.02
C VAL A 84 -19.96 -12.23 -21.16
N GLY A 85 -19.24 -11.95 -20.08
CA GLY A 85 -17.79 -12.11 -19.98
C GLY A 85 -17.34 -12.75 -18.68
N ASN A 86 -16.07 -13.14 -18.66
CA ASN A 86 -15.36 -13.77 -17.55
C ASN A 86 -15.04 -12.74 -16.44
N GLY A 87 -16.09 -12.16 -15.87
CA GLY A 87 -16.04 -10.98 -15.02
C GLY A 87 -15.93 -9.67 -15.81
N CYS A 88 -16.24 -8.55 -15.16
CA CYS A 88 -16.11 -7.22 -15.79
C CYS A 88 -14.68 -6.91 -16.23
N CYS A 89 -13.65 -7.46 -15.56
CA CYS A 89 -12.25 -7.27 -15.97
C CYS A 89 -12.02 -7.71 -17.42
N GLU A 90 -12.51 -8.88 -17.84
CA GLU A 90 -12.39 -9.30 -19.24
C GLU A 90 -13.10 -8.30 -20.17
N LEU A 91 -14.32 -7.89 -19.82
CA LEU A 91 -15.10 -6.97 -20.64
C LEU A 91 -14.43 -5.59 -20.75
N ILE A 92 -13.79 -5.09 -19.70
CA ILE A 92 -13.02 -3.84 -19.71
C ILE A 92 -11.86 -3.95 -20.70
N HIS A 93 -11.08 -5.03 -20.66
CA HIS A 93 -9.97 -5.23 -21.61
C HIS A 93 -10.48 -5.39 -23.05
N LEU A 94 -11.57 -6.13 -23.24
CA LEU A 94 -12.22 -6.30 -24.54
C LEU A 94 -12.73 -4.97 -25.12
N LEU A 95 -13.34 -4.13 -24.28
CA LEU A 95 -13.86 -2.81 -24.67
C LEU A 95 -12.74 -1.83 -24.99
N ALA A 96 -11.63 -1.84 -24.25
CA ALA A 96 -10.46 -1.03 -24.57
C ALA A 96 -9.88 -1.41 -25.94
N ALA A 97 -9.70 -2.71 -26.20
CA ALA A 97 -9.22 -3.22 -27.48
C ALA A 97 -10.19 -2.91 -28.64
N HIS A 98 -11.50 -3.08 -28.43
CA HIS A 98 -12.53 -2.71 -29.40
C HIS A 98 -12.53 -1.21 -29.71
N GLY A 99 -12.32 -0.39 -28.67
CA GLY A 99 -12.16 1.06 -28.78
C GLY A 99 -11.09 1.45 -29.80
N VAL A 100 -9.95 0.75 -29.81
CA VAL A 100 -8.84 1.00 -30.73
C VAL A 100 -9.09 0.40 -32.11
N GLY A 101 -9.59 -0.85 -32.16
CA GLY A 101 -9.69 -1.63 -33.39
C GLY A 101 -10.87 -1.29 -34.31
N ALA A 102 -11.93 -0.66 -33.81
CA ALA A 102 -13.09 -0.33 -34.64
C ALA A 102 -12.80 0.87 -35.57
N GLN A 103 -12.34 0.58 -36.79
CA GLN A 103 -12.29 1.58 -37.89
C GLN A 103 -13.66 2.24 -38.04
N ARG A 104 -13.68 3.57 -38.07
CA ARG A 104 -14.83 4.33 -38.56
C ARG A 104 -14.49 4.78 -39.96
N ASP A 105 -15.32 4.43 -40.94
CA ASP A 105 -15.20 4.97 -42.29
C ASP A 105 -15.36 6.50 -42.24
N GLY A 106 -14.33 7.25 -42.69
CA GLY A 106 -14.33 8.71 -42.70
C GLY A 106 -12.94 9.35 -42.68
N ALA A 107 -12.87 10.64 -43.01
CA ALA A 107 -11.63 11.43 -43.18
C ALA A 107 -10.94 11.88 -41.87
N ASP A 108 -11.48 11.52 -40.70
CA ASP A 108 -10.90 11.88 -39.40
C ASP A 108 -10.00 10.74 -38.92
N ALA A 109 -8.70 11.03 -38.72
CA ALA A 109 -7.74 10.07 -38.18
C ALA A 109 -8.25 9.43 -36.87
N PRO A 110 -8.06 8.11 -36.65
CA PRO A 110 -8.53 7.45 -35.44
C PRO A 110 -7.87 8.06 -34.20
N THR A 111 -8.66 8.73 -33.36
CA THR A 111 -8.19 9.20 -32.04
C THR A 111 -7.95 8.00 -31.13
N THR A 112 -6.77 7.95 -30.51
CA THR A 112 -6.41 6.96 -29.49
C THR A 112 -6.62 7.50 -28.08
N GLN A 113 -7.38 8.58 -27.89
CA GLN A 113 -7.57 9.19 -26.58
C GLN A 113 -8.73 8.54 -25.80
N SER A 114 -8.55 8.34 -24.49
CA SER A 114 -9.61 7.97 -23.54
C SER A 114 -9.69 8.98 -22.38
N VAL A 115 -10.85 9.04 -21.72
CA VAL A 115 -11.03 9.75 -20.44
C VAL A 115 -11.37 8.74 -19.34
N ILE A 116 -10.81 8.94 -18.16
CA ILE A 116 -11.12 8.16 -16.95
C ILE A 116 -11.48 9.14 -15.83
N LEU A 117 -12.60 8.91 -15.16
CA LEU A 117 -13.01 9.72 -14.01
C LEU A 117 -12.52 9.06 -12.72
N GLY A 118 -11.50 9.64 -12.08
CA GLY A 118 -10.81 9.10 -10.91
C GLY A 118 -10.99 9.95 -9.64
N PRO A 119 -10.39 9.55 -8.50
CA PRO A 119 -9.66 8.28 -8.29
C PRO A 119 -10.61 7.08 -8.45
N THR A 120 -10.21 6.09 -9.23
CA THR A 120 -11.10 4.96 -9.59
C THR A 120 -10.35 3.66 -9.85
N PHE A 121 -11.06 2.60 -10.22
CA PHE A 121 -10.52 1.27 -10.53
C PHE A 121 -9.44 1.32 -11.61
N SER A 122 -8.22 0.90 -11.25
CA SER A 122 -7.01 1.01 -12.08
C SER A 122 -7.04 0.17 -13.37
N GLU A 123 -7.91 -0.85 -13.46
CA GLU A 123 -8.04 -1.65 -14.67
C GLU A 123 -8.48 -0.84 -15.88
N TYR A 124 -9.21 0.27 -15.73
CA TYR A 124 -9.59 1.10 -16.87
C TYR A 124 -8.37 1.69 -17.56
N GLU A 125 -7.42 2.20 -16.76
CA GLU A 125 -6.18 2.78 -17.25
C GLU A 125 -5.24 1.70 -17.80
N ARG A 126 -5.09 0.59 -17.07
CA ARG A 126 -4.29 -0.56 -17.51
C ARG A 126 -4.80 -1.13 -18.83
N ALA A 127 -6.09 -1.41 -18.94
CA ALA A 127 -6.70 -1.92 -20.18
C ALA A 127 -6.56 -0.93 -21.34
N SER A 128 -6.76 0.36 -21.07
CA SER A 128 -6.56 1.43 -22.06
C SER A 128 -5.12 1.45 -22.55
N CYS A 129 -4.15 1.44 -21.64
CA CYS A 129 -2.72 1.44 -21.96
C CYS A 129 -2.32 0.21 -22.80
N LEU A 130 -2.74 -0.99 -22.39
CA LEU A 130 -2.47 -2.25 -23.11
C LEU A 130 -3.08 -2.26 -24.51
N ALA A 131 -4.24 -1.64 -24.69
CA ALA A 131 -4.87 -1.50 -25.99
C ALA A 131 -4.21 -0.42 -26.87
N GLY A 132 -3.35 0.44 -26.31
CA GLY A 132 -2.73 1.57 -27.01
C GLY A 132 -3.53 2.87 -26.96
N LEU A 133 -4.50 2.97 -26.05
CA LEU A 133 -5.18 4.23 -25.74
C LEU A 133 -4.33 5.10 -24.81
N GLN A 134 -4.42 6.42 -25.00
CA GLN A 134 -3.82 7.44 -24.16
C GLN A 134 -4.90 8.06 -23.27
N SER A 135 -4.85 7.74 -21.97
CA SER A 135 -5.85 8.18 -21.01
C SER A 135 -5.56 9.57 -20.47
N THR A 136 -6.60 10.41 -20.43
CA THR A 136 -6.67 11.61 -19.58
C THR A 136 -7.46 11.26 -18.33
N VAL A 137 -6.85 11.39 -17.15
CA VAL A 137 -7.52 11.13 -15.87
C VAL A 137 -8.00 12.46 -15.27
N ILE A 138 -9.30 12.56 -14.98
CA ILE A 138 -9.91 13.70 -14.30
C ILE A 138 -10.20 13.27 -12.86
N LEU A 139 -9.51 13.86 -11.90
CA LEU A 139 -9.62 13.51 -10.48
C LEU A 139 -10.70 14.35 -9.79
N ALA A 140 -11.56 13.68 -9.02
CA ALA A 140 -12.42 14.29 -8.03
C ALA A 140 -11.60 14.69 -6.79
N ASP A 141 -11.91 15.86 -6.22
CA ASP A 141 -11.17 16.41 -5.08
C ASP A 141 -11.70 15.88 -3.75
N GLN A 142 -10.78 15.65 -2.80
CA GLN A 142 -11.11 15.31 -1.42
C GLN A 142 -11.92 16.43 -0.74
N ALA A 143 -11.62 17.70 -1.04
CA ALA A 143 -12.30 18.86 -0.46
C ALA A 143 -13.80 18.87 -0.78
N ASP A 144 -14.19 18.32 -1.94
CA ASP A 144 -15.57 18.21 -2.40
C ASP A 144 -16.19 16.83 -2.08
N GLY A 145 -15.59 16.07 -1.16
CA GLY A 145 -16.06 14.72 -0.80
C GLY A 145 -15.94 13.71 -1.95
N PHE A 146 -15.04 13.95 -2.89
CA PHE A 146 -14.87 13.20 -4.14
C PHE A 146 -16.09 13.22 -5.07
N ALA A 147 -16.90 14.29 -5.01
CA ALA A 147 -17.91 14.55 -6.04
C ALA A 147 -17.23 14.72 -7.41
N VAL A 148 -17.81 14.10 -8.45
CA VAL A 148 -17.24 14.20 -9.81
C VAL A 148 -17.40 15.63 -10.34
N PRO A 149 -16.33 16.28 -10.82
CA PRO A 149 -16.39 17.66 -11.32
C PRO A 149 -17.02 17.70 -12.71
N THR A 150 -18.35 17.67 -12.78
CA THR A 150 -19.13 17.52 -14.02
C THR A 150 -18.82 18.61 -15.07
N GLU A 151 -18.64 19.86 -14.64
CA GLU A 151 -18.28 20.96 -15.54
C GLU A 151 -16.90 20.76 -16.17
N THR A 152 -15.91 20.32 -15.38
CA THR A 152 -14.55 20.02 -15.87
C THR A 152 -14.57 18.86 -16.87
N VAL A 153 -15.35 17.81 -16.58
CA VAL A 153 -15.52 16.68 -17.51
C VAL A 153 -16.09 17.16 -18.84
N GLU A 154 -17.14 17.97 -18.81
CA GLU A 154 -17.75 18.47 -20.03
C GLU A 154 -16.80 19.40 -20.81
N MET A 155 -16.08 20.29 -20.12
CA MET A 155 -15.05 21.13 -20.75
C MET A 155 -13.99 20.29 -21.46
N GLU A 156 -13.53 19.21 -20.84
CA GLU A 156 -12.54 18.32 -21.43
C GLU A 156 -13.08 17.60 -22.67
N LEU A 157 -14.31 17.07 -22.60
CA LEU A 157 -14.97 16.42 -23.73
C LEU A 157 -15.23 17.38 -24.90
N ARG A 158 -15.38 18.69 -24.65
CA ARG A 158 -15.45 19.72 -25.72
C ARG A 158 -14.08 20.06 -26.31
N ARG A 159 -13.01 19.94 -25.51
CA ARG A 159 -11.65 20.36 -25.89
C ARG A 159 -10.98 19.37 -26.83
N LYS A 160 -11.25 18.08 -26.68
CA LYS A 160 -10.62 16.99 -27.43
C LYS A 160 -11.63 15.93 -27.86
N ALA A 161 -11.35 15.28 -28.98
CA ALA A 161 -12.12 14.12 -29.42
C ALA A 161 -11.62 12.85 -28.71
N TYR A 162 -12.52 12.21 -27.96
CA TYR A 162 -12.24 10.98 -27.24
C TYR A 162 -12.90 9.78 -27.88
N ARG A 163 -12.22 8.63 -27.79
CA ARG A 163 -12.74 7.37 -28.28
C ARG A 163 -13.65 6.71 -27.25
N VAL A 164 -13.19 6.70 -26.00
CA VAL A 164 -13.83 6.05 -24.87
C VAL A 164 -13.79 7.00 -23.66
N ILE A 165 -14.86 7.01 -22.88
CA ILE A 165 -14.87 7.51 -21.51
C ILE A 165 -15.28 6.39 -20.56
N TRP A 166 -14.51 6.22 -19.50
CA TRP A 166 -14.76 5.26 -18.42
C TRP A 166 -15.36 5.98 -17.22
N ILE A 167 -16.55 5.55 -16.80
CA ILE A 167 -17.27 6.09 -15.65
C ILE A 167 -17.67 4.92 -14.75
N CYS A 168 -17.21 4.88 -13.51
CA CYS A 168 -17.70 3.92 -12.51
C CYS A 168 -18.81 4.57 -11.70
N ASN A 169 -20.03 4.01 -11.72
CA ASN A 169 -21.21 4.64 -11.14
C ASN A 169 -22.13 3.62 -10.43
N PRO A 170 -22.15 3.59 -9.07
CA PRO A 170 -21.32 4.36 -8.14
C PRO A 170 -19.83 4.04 -8.23
N ASN A 171 -19.00 5.04 -7.96
CA ASN A 171 -17.55 4.94 -8.11
C ASN A 171 -16.89 4.06 -7.04
N ASN A 172 -15.82 3.38 -7.43
CA ASN A 172 -14.93 2.66 -6.52
C ASN A 172 -13.52 3.29 -6.63
N PRO A 173 -12.95 3.85 -5.54
CA PRO A 173 -13.26 3.51 -4.15
C PRO A 173 -14.21 4.47 -3.42
N THR A 174 -14.59 5.59 -4.02
CA THR A 174 -15.20 6.72 -3.28
C THR A 174 -16.67 6.50 -2.89
N GLY A 175 -17.37 5.59 -3.56
CA GLY A 175 -18.79 5.33 -3.34
C GLY A 175 -19.71 6.47 -3.80
N GLN A 176 -19.17 7.46 -4.52
CA GLN A 176 -19.93 8.61 -5.06
C GLN A 176 -20.54 8.27 -6.42
N ALA A 177 -21.68 8.87 -6.74
CA ALA A 177 -22.38 8.66 -8.00
C ALA A 177 -22.60 9.97 -8.76
N ILE A 178 -22.69 9.87 -10.08
CA ILE A 178 -23.14 10.93 -10.99
C ILE A 178 -24.61 10.65 -11.32
N GLY A 179 -25.44 11.69 -11.30
CA GLY A 179 -26.85 11.58 -11.70
C GLY A 179 -26.99 11.10 -13.15
N ALA A 180 -27.91 10.16 -13.39
CA ALA A 180 -28.12 9.54 -14.70
C ALA A 180 -28.41 10.59 -15.79
N ASP A 181 -29.19 11.63 -15.48
CA ASP A 181 -29.50 12.71 -16.44
C ASP A 181 -28.27 13.47 -16.91
N VAL A 182 -27.27 13.68 -16.05
CA VAL A 182 -26.01 14.33 -16.43
C VAL A 182 -25.26 13.44 -17.42
N ILE A 183 -25.19 12.13 -17.15
CA ILE A 183 -24.55 11.17 -18.04
C ILE A 183 -25.28 11.11 -19.39
N ARG A 184 -26.62 11.04 -19.39
CA ARG A 184 -27.45 11.06 -20.61
C ARG A 184 -27.19 12.30 -21.47
N GLN A 185 -27.08 13.47 -20.83
CA GLN A 185 -26.75 14.72 -21.52
C GLN A 185 -25.38 14.64 -22.20
N TRP A 186 -24.36 14.09 -21.55
CA TRP A 186 -23.05 13.86 -22.18
C TRP A 186 -23.13 12.86 -23.33
N ILE A 187 -23.83 11.73 -23.15
CA ILE A 187 -23.98 10.70 -24.20
C ILE A 187 -24.60 11.31 -25.46
N ALA A 188 -25.68 12.09 -25.31
CA ALA A 188 -26.36 12.75 -26.41
C ALA A 188 -25.50 13.84 -27.08
N LYS A 189 -24.73 14.59 -26.29
CA LYS A 189 -23.87 15.68 -26.78
C LYS A 189 -22.62 15.21 -27.50
N PHE A 190 -22.11 14.03 -27.15
CA PHE A 190 -20.87 13.48 -27.69
C PHE A 190 -21.11 12.12 -28.38
N PRO A 191 -21.90 12.05 -29.46
CA PRO A 191 -22.32 10.79 -30.10
C PRO A 191 -21.14 10.00 -30.70
N ARG A 192 -19.99 10.66 -30.90
CA ARG A 192 -18.78 10.02 -31.40
C ARG A 192 -17.98 9.31 -30.29
N THR A 193 -18.17 9.66 -29.03
CA THR A 193 -17.48 9.05 -27.89
C THR A 193 -18.26 7.85 -27.39
N THR A 194 -17.61 6.71 -27.15
CA THR A 194 -18.26 5.57 -26.47
C THR A 194 -18.22 5.80 -24.97
N PHE A 195 -19.39 5.82 -24.34
CA PHE A 195 -19.54 5.92 -22.89
C PHE A 195 -19.64 4.52 -22.31
N ILE A 196 -18.65 4.16 -21.48
CA ILE A 196 -18.64 2.90 -20.75
C ILE A 196 -18.95 3.21 -19.30
N ILE A 197 -20.14 2.80 -18.87
CA ILE A 197 -20.63 3.02 -17.51
C ILE A 197 -20.49 1.70 -16.76
N ASP A 198 -19.53 1.64 -15.83
CA ASP A 198 -19.37 0.52 -14.93
C ASP A 198 -20.30 0.65 -13.73
N GLU A 199 -21.42 -0.07 -13.81
CA GLU A 199 -22.41 -0.15 -12.76
C GLU A 199 -22.28 -1.44 -11.92
N SER A 200 -21.04 -1.94 -11.73
CA SER A 200 -20.73 -3.14 -10.94
C SER A 200 -21.18 -3.06 -9.48
N TYR A 201 -21.43 -1.86 -8.96
CA TYR A 201 -21.85 -1.62 -7.59
C TYR A 201 -23.28 -1.05 -7.46
N ILE A 202 -24.06 -0.97 -8.55
CA ILE A 202 -25.38 -0.31 -8.46
C ILE A 202 -26.30 -1.02 -7.48
N GLU A 203 -26.25 -2.35 -7.41
CA GLU A 203 -27.25 -3.12 -6.65
C GLU A 203 -27.15 -2.86 -5.16
N PHE A 204 -26.02 -2.31 -4.71
CA PHE A 204 -25.82 -1.85 -3.34
C PHE A 204 -26.49 -0.50 -3.05
N SER A 205 -26.77 0.30 -4.08
CA SER A 205 -27.32 1.65 -4.02
C SER A 205 -28.82 1.68 -4.31
N GLU A 206 -29.53 2.52 -3.57
CA GLU A 206 -30.94 2.89 -3.76
C GLU A 206 -31.08 4.25 -4.46
N ALA A 207 -30.07 5.11 -4.33
CA ALA A 207 -30.07 6.47 -4.88
C ALA A 207 -29.60 6.54 -6.35
N THR A 208 -28.88 5.54 -6.84
CA THR A 208 -28.25 5.59 -8.17
C THR A 208 -29.16 4.97 -9.22
N GLU A 209 -29.62 5.78 -10.17
CA GLU A 209 -30.40 5.30 -11.31
C GLU A 209 -29.49 4.62 -12.35
N SER A 210 -29.95 3.48 -12.86
CA SER A 210 -29.25 2.73 -13.91
C SER A 210 -29.53 3.25 -15.31
N LEU A 211 -28.51 3.17 -16.18
CA LEU A 211 -28.64 3.44 -17.61
C LEU A 211 -28.88 2.17 -18.45
N ILE A 212 -29.16 1.02 -17.83
CA ILE A 212 -29.26 -0.27 -18.54
C ILE A 212 -30.37 -0.33 -19.59
N HIS A 213 -31.45 0.44 -19.38
CA HIS A 213 -32.58 0.53 -20.30
C HIS A 213 -32.37 1.55 -21.43
N ASP A 214 -31.40 2.47 -21.28
CA ASP A 214 -31.12 3.49 -22.27
C ASP A 214 -30.65 2.88 -23.60
N THR A 215 -31.08 3.46 -24.72
CA THR A 215 -30.89 2.87 -26.06
C THR A 215 -29.89 3.64 -26.93
N PHE A 216 -29.05 4.47 -26.33
CA PHE A 216 -28.02 5.22 -27.09
C PHE A 216 -27.03 4.28 -27.79
N GLU A 217 -26.77 4.53 -29.07
CA GLU A 217 -25.85 3.72 -29.87
C GLU A 217 -24.39 3.76 -29.38
N ASN A 218 -24.02 4.80 -28.63
CA ASN A 218 -22.69 5.01 -28.07
C ASN A 218 -22.58 4.71 -26.57
N LEU A 219 -23.56 4.01 -25.99
CA LEU A 219 -23.55 3.57 -24.59
C LEU A 219 -23.20 2.08 -24.45
N VAL A 220 -22.41 1.76 -23.42
CA VAL A 220 -22.18 0.41 -22.90
C VAL A 220 -22.32 0.47 -21.38
N VAL A 221 -23.17 -0.39 -20.81
CA VAL A 221 -23.34 -0.53 -19.35
C VAL A 221 -22.73 -1.85 -18.91
N LEU A 222 -21.78 -1.84 -17.97
CA LEU A 222 -21.22 -3.04 -17.36
C LEU A 222 -21.95 -3.39 -16.06
N ARG A 223 -22.06 -4.69 -15.82
CA ARG A 223 -22.68 -5.27 -14.63
C ARG A 223 -21.89 -6.47 -14.13
N SER A 224 -21.83 -6.60 -12.82
CA SER A 224 -21.03 -7.63 -12.15
C SER A 224 -21.90 -8.50 -11.26
N LEU A 225 -21.89 -9.82 -11.51
CA LEU A 225 -22.48 -10.81 -10.59
C LEU A 225 -21.46 -11.23 -9.51
N THR A 226 -20.19 -10.83 -9.65
CA THR A 226 -19.15 -11.15 -8.67
C THR A 226 -19.37 -10.48 -7.32
N LYS A 227 -20.01 -9.30 -7.30
CA LYS A 227 -20.13 -8.44 -6.10
C LYS A 227 -21.44 -8.68 -5.37
N SER A 228 -22.56 -8.37 -6.03
CA SER A 228 -23.90 -8.41 -5.46
C SER A 228 -24.44 -9.82 -5.25
N HIS A 229 -23.93 -10.82 -5.98
CA HIS A 229 -24.36 -12.21 -5.84
C HIS A 229 -23.35 -13.11 -5.12
N SER A 230 -22.27 -12.53 -4.57
CA SER A 230 -21.22 -13.23 -3.80
C SER A 230 -20.45 -14.30 -4.57
N MET A 231 -20.39 -14.23 -5.90
CA MET A 231 -19.77 -15.27 -6.76
C MET A 231 -18.41 -14.85 -7.31
N ALA A 232 -17.59 -14.20 -6.49
CA ALA A 232 -16.32 -13.63 -6.95
C ALA A 232 -15.39 -14.65 -7.58
N GLY A 233 -15.33 -15.88 -7.04
CA GLY A 233 -14.50 -16.97 -7.57
C GLY A 233 -14.97 -17.54 -8.91
N LEU A 234 -16.25 -17.38 -9.28
CA LEU A 234 -16.78 -17.89 -10.55
C LEU A 234 -16.46 -16.98 -11.75
N ARG A 235 -16.05 -15.73 -11.49
CA ARG A 235 -15.65 -14.74 -12.50
C ARG A 235 -16.75 -14.47 -13.53
N LEU A 236 -17.83 -13.79 -13.12
CA LEU A 236 -18.97 -13.54 -13.98
C LEU A 236 -19.40 -12.06 -14.04
N GLY A 237 -19.48 -11.53 -15.26
CA GLY A 237 -19.98 -10.19 -15.55
C GLY A 237 -20.66 -10.16 -16.91
N TYR A 238 -21.35 -9.07 -17.21
CA TYR A 238 -21.98 -8.86 -18.51
C TYR A 238 -22.03 -7.38 -18.85
N LEU A 239 -22.28 -7.10 -20.12
CA LEU A 239 -22.57 -5.76 -20.61
C LEU A 239 -23.92 -5.73 -21.32
N VAL A 240 -24.54 -4.55 -21.28
CA VAL A 240 -25.72 -4.20 -22.07
C VAL A 240 -25.38 -3.03 -22.98
N ALA A 241 -25.66 -3.17 -24.28
CA ALA A 241 -25.43 -2.16 -25.30
C ALA A 241 -26.40 -2.35 -26.48
N SER A 242 -26.35 -1.47 -27.50
CA SER A 242 -27.13 -1.71 -28.72
C SER A 242 -26.75 -3.05 -29.38
N ALA A 243 -27.70 -3.70 -30.03
CA ALA A 243 -27.47 -5.02 -30.65
C ALA A 243 -26.34 -4.97 -31.70
N ALA A 244 -26.21 -3.85 -32.43
CA ALA A 244 -25.11 -3.64 -33.37
C ALA A 244 -23.75 -3.60 -32.65
N ARG A 245 -23.68 -2.89 -31.52
CA ARG A 245 -22.48 -2.79 -30.70
C ARG A 245 -22.10 -4.12 -30.06
N VAL A 246 -23.07 -4.86 -29.51
CA VAL A 246 -22.83 -6.21 -28.97
C VAL A 246 -22.25 -7.15 -30.02
N ARG A 247 -22.80 -7.17 -31.25
CA ARG A 247 -22.24 -7.98 -32.35
C ARG A 247 -20.80 -7.59 -32.66
N SER A 248 -20.51 -6.30 -32.73
CA SER A 248 -19.16 -5.79 -33.02
C SER A 248 -18.16 -6.15 -31.91
N ILE A 249 -18.51 -5.96 -30.64
CA ILE A 249 -17.66 -6.31 -29.50
C ILE A 249 -17.45 -7.83 -29.43
N SER A 250 -18.51 -8.62 -29.62
CA SER A 250 -18.46 -10.07 -29.55
C SER A 250 -17.53 -10.69 -30.61
N ALA A 251 -17.28 -10.00 -31.73
CA ALA A 251 -16.35 -10.45 -32.76
C ALA A 251 -14.88 -10.43 -32.30
N CYS A 252 -14.54 -9.60 -31.31
CA CYS A 252 -13.20 -9.49 -30.73
C CYS A 252 -12.99 -10.40 -29.51
N ARG A 253 -14.03 -11.10 -29.04
CA ARG A 253 -14.00 -11.90 -27.81
C ARG A 253 -13.35 -13.26 -28.03
N VAL A 254 -12.56 -13.71 -27.06
CA VAL A 254 -12.06 -15.09 -27.00
C VAL A 254 -13.23 -16.07 -26.81
N PRO A 255 -13.36 -17.12 -27.64
CA PRO A 255 -14.40 -18.14 -27.45
C PRO A 255 -14.30 -18.87 -26.10
N TRP A 256 -15.46 -19.26 -25.53
CA TRP A 256 -15.55 -20.06 -24.30
C TRP A 256 -14.89 -19.45 -23.05
N SER A 257 -14.75 -18.12 -22.99
CA SER A 257 -14.12 -17.47 -21.83
C SER A 257 -14.90 -17.62 -20.53
N VAL A 258 -16.23 -17.77 -20.61
CA VAL A 258 -17.11 -17.98 -19.46
C VAL A 258 -17.32 -19.46 -19.22
N ASN A 259 -16.80 -19.96 -18.09
CA ASN A 259 -16.86 -21.37 -17.71
C ASN A 259 -18.31 -21.86 -17.46
N ALA A 260 -18.55 -23.17 -17.62
CA ALA A 260 -19.88 -23.77 -17.53
C ALA A 260 -20.54 -23.58 -16.15
N ILE A 261 -19.76 -23.66 -15.08
CA ILE A 261 -20.22 -23.49 -13.69
C ILE A 261 -20.74 -22.06 -13.49
N ALA A 262 -20.00 -21.05 -13.96
CA ALA A 262 -20.41 -19.65 -13.89
C ALA A 262 -21.70 -19.39 -14.68
N GLN A 263 -21.85 -19.97 -15.87
CA GLN A 263 -23.08 -19.83 -16.66
C GLN A 263 -24.31 -20.39 -15.92
N ALA A 264 -24.20 -21.61 -15.38
CA ALA A 264 -25.28 -22.27 -14.65
C ALA A 264 -25.62 -21.53 -13.33
N ALA A 265 -24.59 -21.23 -12.53
CA ALA A 265 -24.75 -20.53 -11.26
C ALA A 265 -25.35 -19.13 -11.45
N GLY A 266 -24.87 -18.37 -12.44
CA GLY A 266 -25.37 -17.03 -12.74
C GLY A 266 -26.85 -17.03 -13.14
N ALA A 267 -27.29 -18.00 -13.96
CA ALA A 267 -28.69 -18.11 -14.35
C ALA A 267 -29.58 -18.43 -13.13
N ALA A 268 -29.15 -19.37 -12.29
CA ALA A 268 -29.84 -19.70 -11.05
C ALA A 268 -29.87 -18.51 -10.06
N ALA A 269 -28.79 -17.72 -9.99
CA ALA A 269 -28.69 -16.55 -9.11
C ALA A 269 -29.69 -15.46 -9.49
N LEU A 270 -29.80 -15.17 -10.80
CA LEU A 270 -30.75 -14.19 -11.34
C LEU A 270 -32.20 -14.63 -11.11
N ALA A 271 -32.49 -15.93 -11.22
CA ALA A 271 -33.81 -16.47 -10.89
C ALA A 271 -34.12 -16.37 -9.38
N ALA A 272 -33.10 -16.43 -8.52
CA ALA A 272 -33.21 -16.37 -7.06
C ALA A 272 -32.98 -14.95 -6.49
N GLN A 273 -33.23 -13.90 -7.28
CA GLN A 273 -32.86 -12.52 -6.96
C GLN A 273 -33.38 -12.03 -5.59
N GLN A 274 -34.59 -12.42 -5.20
CA GLN A 274 -35.19 -12.03 -3.91
C GLN A 274 -34.31 -12.37 -2.70
N HIS A 275 -33.54 -13.46 -2.77
CA HIS A 275 -32.60 -13.85 -1.71
C HIS A 275 -31.49 -12.80 -1.53
N TYR A 276 -30.96 -12.29 -2.63
CA TYR A 276 -29.91 -11.28 -2.64
C TYR A 276 -30.45 -9.91 -2.24
N ASP A 277 -31.67 -9.57 -2.66
CA ASP A 277 -32.34 -8.33 -2.27
C ASP A 277 -32.53 -8.26 -0.74
N HIS A 278 -32.97 -9.36 -0.11
CA HIS A 278 -33.07 -9.44 1.35
C HIS A 278 -31.70 -9.32 2.05
N ALA A 279 -30.64 -9.85 1.45
CA ALA A 279 -29.28 -9.70 1.98
C ALA A 279 -28.74 -8.27 1.84
N MET A 280 -29.07 -7.58 0.74
CA MET A 280 -28.76 -6.16 0.56
C MET A 280 -29.43 -5.29 1.63
N LEU A 281 -30.70 -5.55 1.97
CA LEU A 281 -31.39 -4.83 3.05
C LEU A 281 -30.64 -4.96 4.39
N ARG A 282 -30.24 -6.17 4.76
CA ARG A 282 -29.45 -6.41 5.99
C ARG A 282 -28.08 -5.72 5.94
N MET A 283 -27.43 -5.73 4.79
CA MET A 283 -26.16 -5.02 4.60
C MET A 283 -26.34 -3.51 4.81
N ARG A 284 -27.44 -2.91 4.34
CA ARG A 284 -27.73 -1.47 4.56
C ARG A 284 -27.92 -1.14 6.02
N GLU A 285 -28.63 -1.98 6.78
CA GLU A 285 -28.77 -1.84 8.23
C GLU A 285 -27.39 -1.89 8.93
N GLN A 286 -26.54 -2.84 8.54
CA GLN A 286 -25.18 -2.94 9.09
C GLN A 286 -24.28 -1.78 8.66
N ARG A 287 -24.45 -1.23 7.45
CA ARG A 287 -23.74 -0.02 7.00
C ARG A 287 -24.04 1.14 7.95
N GLY A 288 -25.31 1.40 8.25
CA GLY A 288 -25.71 2.45 9.18
C GLY A 288 -25.10 2.25 10.56
N ARG A 289 -25.24 1.05 11.12
CA ARG A 289 -24.64 0.69 12.41
C ARG A 289 -23.12 0.90 12.42
N LEU A 290 -22.41 0.41 11.42
CA LEU A 290 -20.94 0.50 11.35
C LEU A 290 -20.47 1.95 11.23
N ILE A 291 -21.15 2.77 10.42
CA ILE A 291 -20.86 4.21 10.31
C ILE A 291 -21.06 4.90 11.66
N ASP A 292 -22.19 4.66 12.34
CA ASP A 292 -22.49 5.26 13.64
C ASP A 292 -21.46 4.88 14.72
N GLU A 293 -21.03 3.62 14.75
CA GLU A 293 -20.03 3.11 15.68
C GLU A 293 -18.63 3.70 15.41
N LEU A 294 -18.28 3.89 14.14
CA LEU A 294 -17.03 4.53 13.73
C LEU A 294 -17.02 6.02 14.08
N THR A 295 -18.11 6.74 13.82
CA THR A 295 -18.25 8.15 14.17
C THR A 295 -18.16 8.38 15.68
N ARG A 296 -18.77 7.50 16.49
CA ARG A 296 -18.65 7.55 17.96
C ARG A 296 -17.21 7.34 18.46
N ARG A 297 -16.35 6.71 17.67
CA ARG A 297 -14.92 6.50 17.94
C ARG A 297 -14.02 7.61 17.37
N GLY A 298 -14.62 8.67 16.79
CA GLY A 298 -13.89 9.81 16.24
C GLY A 298 -13.42 9.63 14.79
N PHE A 299 -13.80 8.54 14.11
CA PHE A 299 -13.54 8.38 12.68
C PHE A 299 -14.58 9.13 11.84
N GLN A 300 -14.21 9.44 10.59
CA GLN A 300 -15.05 10.21 9.67
C GLN A 300 -15.27 9.45 8.35
N PRO A 301 -15.97 8.29 8.38
CA PRO A 301 -16.28 7.58 7.14
C PRO A 301 -17.07 8.48 6.18
N LEU A 302 -16.76 8.38 4.89
CA LEU A 302 -17.46 9.13 3.85
C LEU A 302 -18.88 8.61 3.70
N VAL A 303 -19.80 9.55 3.51
CA VAL A 303 -21.21 9.22 3.22
C VAL A 303 -21.27 8.55 1.86
N THR A 304 -21.92 7.39 1.82
CA THR A 304 -22.12 6.61 0.60
C THR A 304 -23.38 5.78 0.72
N ASP A 305 -23.95 5.50 -0.44
CA ASP A 305 -25.08 4.60 -0.60
C ASP A 305 -24.66 3.23 -1.13
N THR A 306 -23.37 2.89 -1.15
CA THR A 306 -22.89 1.57 -1.58
C THR A 306 -22.68 0.58 -0.43
N GLY A 307 -22.16 -0.61 -0.74
CA GLY A 307 -21.83 -1.66 0.25
C GLY A 307 -20.42 -1.54 0.83
N PHE A 308 -19.77 -0.40 0.69
CA PHE A 308 -18.44 -0.09 1.20
C PHE A 308 -18.33 1.42 1.38
N PHE A 309 -17.33 1.90 2.13
CA PHE A 309 -17.06 3.34 2.25
C PHE A 309 -15.55 3.60 2.33
N LEU A 310 -15.15 4.82 1.97
CA LEU A 310 -13.83 5.35 2.29
C LEU A 310 -13.82 5.89 3.71
N MET A 311 -12.72 5.69 4.41
CA MET A 311 -12.49 6.24 5.73
C MET A 311 -11.10 6.86 5.80
N PRO A 312 -10.99 8.15 6.16
CA PRO A 312 -9.71 8.80 6.35
C PRO A 312 -8.98 8.21 7.55
N VAL A 313 -7.68 8.02 7.40
CA VAL A 313 -6.75 7.54 8.42
C VAL A 313 -5.42 8.27 8.25
N GLU A 314 -4.56 8.27 9.28
CA GLU A 314 -3.25 8.93 9.17
C GLU A 314 -2.35 8.26 8.12
N ASN A 315 -2.30 6.92 8.14
CA ASN A 315 -1.56 6.12 7.16
C ASN A 315 -2.30 4.80 6.88
N ALA A 316 -2.70 4.60 5.63
CA ALA A 316 -3.50 3.47 5.19
C ALA A 316 -2.80 2.13 5.38
N GLY A 317 -1.52 2.03 5.02
CA GLY A 317 -0.73 0.82 5.15
C GLY A 317 -0.54 0.40 6.61
N VAL A 318 -0.19 1.35 7.49
CA VAL A 318 -0.06 1.10 8.94
C VAL A 318 -1.40 0.67 9.54
N PHE A 319 -2.49 1.37 9.20
CA PHE A 319 -3.83 1.06 9.69
C PHE A 319 -4.28 -0.34 9.25
N ARG A 320 -4.11 -0.66 7.97
CA ARG A 320 -4.38 -1.98 7.38
C ARG A 320 -3.60 -3.07 8.11
N ASN A 321 -2.29 -2.91 8.25
CA ASN A 321 -1.42 -3.94 8.84
C ASN A 321 -1.73 -4.17 10.32
N ARG A 322 -2.13 -3.11 11.05
CA ARG A 322 -2.60 -3.24 12.44
C ARG A 322 -3.84 -4.13 12.53
N LEU A 323 -4.85 -3.88 11.69
CA LEU A 323 -6.07 -4.69 11.67
C LEU A 323 -5.81 -6.12 11.19
N LEU A 324 -4.90 -6.29 10.22
CA LEU A 324 -4.57 -7.61 9.68
C LEU A 324 -3.99 -8.53 10.76
N ARG A 325 -3.15 -7.99 11.65
CA ARG A 325 -2.64 -8.73 12.82
C ARG A 325 -3.73 -9.16 13.81
N GLN A 326 -4.89 -8.50 13.79
CA GLN A 326 -6.09 -8.89 14.53
C GLN A 326 -7.03 -9.79 13.70
N GLY A 327 -6.57 -10.27 12.54
CA GLY A 327 -7.31 -11.14 11.64
C GLY A 327 -8.40 -10.41 10.84
N VAL A 328 -8.29 -9.09 10.65
CA VAL A 328 -9.24 -8.29 9.85
C VAL A 328 -8.50 -7.55 8.74
N LEU A 329 -8.85 -7.80 7.49
CA LEU A 329 -8.23 -7.18 6.33
C LEU A 329 -9.12 -6.07 5.79
N VAL A 330 -8.57 -4.86 5.59
CA VAL A 330 -9.22 -3.73 4.91
C VAL A 330 -8.43 -3.34 3.67
N ARG A 331 -8.99 -2.54 2.76
CA ARG A 331 -8.28 -2.11 1.55
C ARG A 331 -7.48 -0.84 1.83
N ASP A 332 -6.17 -0.94 1.77
CA ASP A 332 -5.28 0.24 1.61
C ASP A 332 -5.55 0.89 0.25
N CYS A 333 -5.80 2.20 0.23
CA CYS A 333 -6.10 2.95 -0.99
C CYS A 333 -4.88 3.68 -1.62
N HIS A 334 -3.66 3.38 -1.20
CA HIS A 334 -2.44 3.96 -1.78
C HIS A 334 -2.38 3.80 -3.31
N SER A 335 -2.77 2.65 -3.85
CA SER A 335 -2.80 2.41 -5.31
C SER A 335 -3.85 3.23 -6.06
N PHE A 336 -4.74 3.94 -5.36
CA PHE A 336 -5.67 4.92 -5.93
C PHE A 336 -5.12 6.36 -5.80
N GLY A 337 -3.90 6.54 -5.30
CA GLY A 337 -3.33 7.83 -4.92
C GLY A 337 -3.80 8.35 -3.56
N LEU A 338 -4.43 7.51 -2.73
CA LEU A 338 -5.07 7.90 -1.47
C LEU A 338 -4.40 7.20 -0.26
N SER A 339 -3.15 7.56 0.05
CA SER A 339 -2.35 6.95 1.12
C SER A 339 -2.86 7.20 2.55
N ASN A 340 -3.75 8.17 2.71
CA ASN A 340 -4.42 8.56 3.95
C ASN A 340 -5.87 8.04 4.01
N TYR A 341 -6.20 7.02 3.21
CA TYR A 341 -7.53 6.42 3.19
C TYR A 341 -7.48 4.89 3.17
N VAL A 342 -8.43 4.28 3.88
CA VAL A 342 -8.79 2.88 3.67
C VAL A 342 -10.19 2.77 3.12
N ARG A 343 -10.45 1.76 2.29
CA ARG A 343 -11.79 1.35 1.90
C ARG A 343 -12.20 0.13 2.71
N ILE A 344 -13.41 0.16 3.25
CA ILE A 344 -13.95 -0.89 4.11
C ILE A 344 -15.26 -1.37 3.49
N ALA A 345 -15.33 -2.65 3.15
CA ALA A 345 -16.58 -3.31 2.76
C ALA A 345 -17.45 -3.56 3.99
N VAL A 346 -18.77 -3.43 3.81
CA VAL A 346 -19.75 -3.68 4.87
C VAL A 346 -20.01 -5.17 4.96
N GLY A 347 -19.80 -5.75 6.15
CA GLY A 347 -20.11 -7.14 6.43
C GLY A 347 -21.48 -7.36 7.07
N ASP A 348 -21.73 -8.58 7.52
CA ASP A 348 -22.86 -8.88 8.39
C ASP A 348 -22.61 -8.39 9.84
N ALA A 349 -23.54 -8.68 10.75
CA ALA A 349 -23.43 -8.26 12.15
C ALA A 349 -22.18 -8.83 12.84
N ALA A 350 -21.85 -10.10 12.60
CA ALA A 350 -20.68 -10.74 13.20
C ALA A 350 -19.36 -10.15 12.65
N ALA A 351 -19.30 -9.87 11.35
CA ALA A 351 -18.19 -9.18 10.72
C ALA A 351 -18.02 -7.75 11.27
N THR A 352 -19.13 -7.04 11.47
CA THR A 352 -19.15 -5.69 12.06
C THR A 352 -18.59 -5.72 13.48
N ASP A 353 -19.06 -6.64 14.32
CA ASP A 353 -18.60 -6.80 15.71
C ASP A 353 -17.10 -7.15 15.76
N ARG A 354 -16.66 -8.04 14.88
CA ARG A 354 -15.27 -8.47 14.80
C ARG A 354 -14.35 -7.35 14.31
N PHE A 355 -14.79 -6.54 13.34
CA PHE A 355 -14.07 -5.35 12.89
C PHE A 355 -13.95 -4.32 14.01
N LEU A 356 -15.03 -4.00 14.72
CA LEU A 356 -15.01 -3.05 15.83
C LEU A 356 -14.12 -3.54 16.98
N THR A 357 -14.16 -4.84 17.29
CA THR A 357 -13.27 -5.44 18.29
C THR A 357 -11.79 -5.30 17.89
N ALA A 358 -11.46 -5.60 16.64
CA ALA A 358 -10.10 -5.42 16.11
C ALA A 358 -9.65 -3.95 16.12
N LEU A 359 -10.59 -3.03 15.87
CA LEU A 359 -10.34 -1.60 15.87
C LEU A 359 -10.01 -1.08 17.28
N ASP A 360 -10.78 -1.53 18.28
CA ASP A 360 -10.69 -1.14 19.70
C ASP A 360 -9.51 -1.82 20.42
N THR A 361 -8.96 -2.89 19.85
CA THR A 361 -7.77 -3.55 20.39
C THR A 361 -6.60 -2.57 20.36
N PRO A 362 -6.02 -2.18 21.52
CA PRO A 362 -4.89 -1.28 21.57
C PRO A 362 -3.74 -1.86 20.74
N SER A 363 -2.99 -1.01 20.06
CA SER A 363 -1.74 -1.45 19.43
C SER A 363 -0.84 -1.99 20.53
N LEU A 364 -0.77 -3.32 20.66
CA LEU A 364 0.26 -3.94 21.46
C LEU A 364 1.59 -3.43 20.90
N SER A 365 2.32 -2.68 21.72
CA SER A 365 3.77 -2.52 21.58
C SER A 365 4.32 -3.89 21.19
N THR A 366 4.84 -4.00 19.98
CA THR A 366 5.19 -5.27 19.35
C THR A 366 6.33 -5.92 20.13
N SER A 367 5.96 -6.84 21.03
CA SER A 367 6.85 -7.92 21.45
C SER A 367 7.03 -8.83 20.23
N HIS A 368 8.13 -8.65 19.52
CA HIS A 368 8.47 -9.46 18.35
C HIS A 368 8.66 -10.92 18.76
N ARG A 369 7.79 -11.79 18.24
CA ARG A 369 8.13 -13.20 18.07
C ARG A 369 9.10 -13.31 16.90
N SER A 370 10.30 -13.75 17.24
CA SER A 370 11.39 -14.13 16.35
C SER A 370 10.91 -15.12 15.28
N SER A 371 11.20 -14.81 14.01
CA SER A 371 11.33 -15.81 12.96
C SER A 371 12.69 -15.61 12.29
N ASP A 372 13.45 -16.69 12.22
CA ASP A 372 14.80 -16.76 11.68
C ASP A 372 14.83 -16.35 10.20
N LEU A 373 15.42 -15.17 9.94
CA LEU A 373 15.94 -14.79 8.63
C LEU A 373 17.44 -14.58 8.81
N THR A 374 18.22 -15.63 8.53
CA THR A 374 19.66 -15.50 8.32
C THR A 374 19.90 -14.65 7.08
N LEU A 375 20.43 -13.43 7.26
CA LEU A 375 20.67 -12.39 6.25
C LEU A 375 21.79 -12.72 5.22
N ARG A 376 22.02 -14.01 4.92
CA ARG A 376 23.05 -14.46 3.96
C ARG A 376 22.47 -15.24 2.77
N GLY A 377 21.27 -14.88 2.32
CA GLY A 377 20.70 -15.38 1.07
C GLY A 377 21.30 -14.67 -0.16
N LYS A 378 21.53 -15.40 -1.25
CA LYS A 378 21.87 -14.83 -2.56
C LYS A 378 20.76 -13.84 -2.97
N ILE A 379 21.15 -12.61 -3.27
CA ILE A 379 20.29 -11.64 -3.97
C ILE A 379 20.17 -12.15 -5.41
N ASP A 380 18.95 -12.36 -5.89
CA ASP A 380 18.69 -12.63 -7.30
C ASP A 380 18.80 -11.29 -8.04
N ASP A 381 19.65 -11.20 -9.07
CA ASP A 381 19.99 -9.94 -9.76
C ASP A 381 18.81 -9.38 -10.62
N SER A 382 17.59 -9.86 -10.39
CA SER A 382 16.37 -9.51 -11.15
C SER A 382 15.33 -8.71 -10.35
N ASP A 383 15.61 -8.26 -9.13
CA ASP A 383 14.62 -7.53 -8.33
C ASP A 383 14.54 -6.05 -8.76
N ASP A 384 13.51 -5.74 -9.56
CA ASP A 384 13.03 -4.39 -9.79
C ASP A 384 12.64 -3.75 -8.44
N PHE A 385 13.43 -2.75 -8.05
CA PHE A 385 13.27 -2.02 -6.80
C PHE A 385 11.93 -1.24 -6.80
N GLU A 386 10.91 -1.75 -6.11
CA GLU A 386 9.60 -1.09 -5.94
C GLU A 386 9.78 0.34 -5.36
N GLY A 387 9.78 1.33 -6.26
CA GLY A 387 10.54 2.56 -6.06
C GLY A 387 10.02 3.51 -4.99
N ASP A 388 8.73 3.84 -4.95
CA ASP A 388 8.29 5.06 -4.24
C ASP A 388 7.82 4.84 -2.80
N SER A 389 7.20 3.71 -2.50
CA SER A 389 6.81 3.34 -1.12
C SER A 389 8.05 3.05 -0.27
N PHE A 390 8.97 2.23 -0.79
CA PHE A 390 10.23 1.94 -0.11
C PHE A 390 11.07 3.20 0.07
N ARG A 391 11.21 4.06 -0.97
CA ARG A 391 11.90 5.35 -0.83
C ARG A 391 11.30 6.16 0.31
N THR A 392 9.98 6.31 0.34
CA THR A 392 9.30 7.07 1.40
C THR A 392 9.63 6.53 2.79
N GLN A 393 9.48 5.22 2.99
CA GLN A 393 9.80 4.54 4.25
C GLN A 393 11.28 4.67 4.62
N LEU A 394 12.18 4.59 3.65
CA LEU A 394 13.62 4.77 3.85
C LEU A 394 13.94 6.21 4.29
N TYR A 395 13.33 7.22 3.66
CA TYR A 395 13.50 8.62 4.06
C TYR A 395 12.89 8.91 5.44
N GLU A 396 11.79 8.26 5.80
CA GLU A 396 11.24 8.29 7.17
C GLU A 396 12.21 7.66 8.16
N LEU A 397 12.79 6.49 7.84
CA LEU A 397 13.80 5.85 8.66
C LEU A 397 15.01 6.77 8.89
N PHE A 398 15.47 7.48 7.86
CA PHE A 398 16.54 8.47 8.00
C PHE A 398 16.20 9.63 8.95
N ARG A 399 14.93 10.06 8.99
CA ARG A 399 14.45 11.09 9.91
C ARG A 399 14.30 10.56 11.33
N MET A 400 13.78 9.34 11.49
CA MET A 400 13.58 8.70 12.80
C MET A 400 14.90 8.29 13.45
N ARG A 401 15.90 7.88 12.65
CA ARG A 401 17.27 7.56 13.06
C ARG A 401 18.00 8.85 13.46
N ARG A 402 17.79 9.27 14.69
CA ARG A 402 18.51 10.39 15.32
C ARG A 402 19.43 9.86 16.41
N ASP A 403 20.27 10.75 16.92
CA ASP A 403 21.05 10.47 18.13
C ASP A 403 20.18 10.49 19.39
N VAL A 404 19.98 9.30 19.98
CA VAL A 404 19.13 9.08 21.15
C VAL A 404 19.97 9.11 22.42
N ARG A 405 19.57 9.94 23.39
CA ARG A 405 20.30 10.12 24.65
C ARG A 405 19.45 9.78 25.88
N ARG A 406 18.23 9.29 25.67
CA ARG A 406 17.25 8.96 26.72
C ARG A 406 16.64 7.61 26.41
N PHE A 407 16.92 6.64 27.26
CA PHE A 407 16.52 5.25 27.08
C PHE A 407 15.60 4.80 28.21
N SER A 408 14.69 3.89 27.90
CA SER A 408 14.05 3.03 28.90
C SER A 408 15.09 2.06 29.48
N SER A 409 14.85 1.56 30.69
CA SER A 409 15.66 0.51 31.31
C SER A 409 15.33 -0.90 30.81
N ASP A 410 14.37 -1.03 29.89
CA ASP A 410 13.96 -2.32 29.33
C ASP A 410 15.13 -3.00 28.60
N ALA A 411 15.34 -4.28 28.89
CA ALA A 411 16.43 -5.05 28.29
C ALA A 411 16.22 -5.24 26.77
N ILE A 412 17.33 -5.23 26.02
CA ILE A 412 17.31 -5.58 24.59
C ILE A 412 17.42 -7.10 24.46
N PRO A 413 16.53 -7.76 23.70
CA PRO A 413 16.66 -9.17 23.41
C PRO A 413 18.01 -9.49 22.71
N PRO A 414 18.81 -10.45 23.21
CA PRO A 414 20.14 -10.75 22.67
C PRO A 414 20.17 -11.05 21.17
N GLU A 415 19.11 -11.66 20.63
CA GLU A 415 18.95 -12.00 19.22
C GLU A 415 18.89 -10.76 18.31
N LEU A 416 18.36 -9.63 18.81
CA LEU A 416 18.31 -8.40 18.02
C LEU A 416 19.71 -7.81 17.85
N LEU A 417 20.53 -7.84 18.90
CA LEU A 417 21.90 -7.34 18.85
C LEU A 417 22.73 -8.08 17.77
N ALA A 418 22.58 -9.40 17.70
CA ALA A 418 23.23 -10.21 16.68
C ALA A 418 22.76 -9.84 15.27
N ARG A 419 21.44 -9.70 15.05
CA ARG A 419 20.86 -9.26 13.77
C ARG A 419 21.37 -7.89 13.33
N TRP A 420 21.54 -6.94 14.25
CA TRP A 420 22.05 -5.62 13.90
C TRP A 420 23.53 -5.63 13.58
N ILE A 421 24.31 -6.51 14.22
CA ILE A 421 25.72 -6.75 13.84
C ILE A 421 25.78 -7.38 12.45
N ASP A 422 24.91 -8.35 12.13
CA ASP A 422 24.81 -8.91 10.78
C ASP A 422 24.50 -7.83 9.73
N ALA A 423 23.59 -6.92 10.03
CA ALA A 423 23.32 -5.77 9.15
C ALA A 423 24.53 -4.82 9.03
N ALA A 424 25.28 -4.63 10.12
CA ALA A 424 26.47 -3.78 10.14
C ALA A 424 27.54 -4.29 9.17
N VAL A 425 27.78 -5.61 9.14
CA VAL A 425 28.83 -6.22 8.30
C VAL A 425 28.47 -6.30 6.82
N LEU A 426 27.23 -5.97 6.45
CA LEU A 426 26.85 -5.75 5.05
C LEU A 426 27.34 -4.40 4.50
N ALA A 427 27.90 -3.53 5.33
CA ALA A 427 28.46 -2.27 4.86
C ALA A 427 29.65 -2.48 3.92
N PRO A 428 29.80 -1.64 2.87
CA PRO A 428 30.99 -1.67 2.04
C PRO A 428 32.22 -1.31 2.89
N SER A 429 33.34 -1.98 2.62
CA SER A 429 34.64 -1.63 3.22
C SER A 429 35.71 -1.46 2.16
N VAL A 430 36.66 -0.56 2.42
CA VAL A 430 37.77 -0.32 1.50
C VAL A 430 38.53 -1.61 1.24
N GLY A 431 38.65 -2.00 -0.03
CA GLY A 431 39.26 -3.26 -0.42
C GLY A 431 38.56 -4.51 0.11
N LEU A 432 37.31 -4.43 0.58
CA LEU A 432 36.63 -5.50 1.32
C LEU A 432 37.40 -5.91 2.59
N SER A 433 37.98 -4.96 3.31
CA SER A 433 38.88 -5.21 4.45
C SER A 433 38.19 -5.57 5.78
N GLU A 434 36.89 -5.31 5.93
CA GLU A 434 36.07 -5.61 7.11
C GLU A 434 36.76 -5.29 8.47
N PRO A 435 37.21 -4.04 8.68
CA PRO A 435 38.10 -3.69 9.78
C PRO A 435 37.41 -3.52 11.16
N TRP A 436 36.10 -3.64 11.22
CA TRP A 436 35.29 -3.33 12.41
C TRP A 436 35.45 -4.36 13.53
N ARG A 437 35.51 -3.89 14.78
CA ARG A 437 35.54 -4.72 15.99
C ARG A 437 34.50 -4.21 16.99
N PHE A 438 33.41 -4.96 17.15
CA PHE A 438 32.34 -4.64 18.09
C PHE A 438 32.64 -5.30 19.44
N VAL A 439 32.75 -4.49 20.50
CA VAL A 439 33.05 -4.94 21.86
C VAL A 439 31.85 -4.62 22.76
N SER A 440 31.18 -5.65 23.28
CA SER A 440 30.06 -5.48 24.21
C SER A 440 30.57 -5.15 25.62
N VAL A 441 30.07 -4.05 26.20
CA VAL A 441 30.47 -3.58 27.53
C VAL A 441 29.35 -3.93 28.51
N ARG A 442 29.47 -5.10 29.16
CA ARG A 442 28.45 -5.60 30.13
C ARG A 442 28.86 -5.40 31.59
N ASP A 443 30.15 -5.33 31.87
CA ASP A 443 30.65 -5.22 33.24
C ASP A 443 30.23 -3.88 33.88
N ALA A 444 29.64 -3.97 35.07
CA ALA A 444 29.09 -2.81 35.77
C ALA A 444 30.19 -1.86 36.28
N GLU A 445 31.36 -2.37 36.64
CA GLU A 445 32.48 -1.54 37.08
C GLU A 445 33.11 -0.78 35.91
N THR A 446 33.33 -1.46 34.79
CA THR A 446 33.76 -0.85 33.53
C THR A 446 32.77 0.23 33.09
N ARG A 447 31.46 -0.03 33.09
CA ARG A 447 30.45 1.00 32.77
C ARG A 447 30.54 2.22 33.71
N ARG A 448 30.76 2.01 35.01
CA ARG A 448 30.97 3.12 35.98
C ARG A 448 32.23 3.92 35.66
N HIS A 449 33.33 3.28 35.27
CA HIS A 449 34.55 3.97 34.86
C HIS A 449 34.35 4.79 33.59
N ILE A 450 33.61 4.27 32.62
CA ILE A 450 33.31 4.99 31.38
C ILE A 450 32.42 6.22 31.65
N VAL A 451 31.44 6.10 32.55
CA VAL A 451 30.64 7.24 33.00
C VAL A 451 31.52 8.33 33.64
N ARG A 452 32.47 7.95 34.52
CA ARG A 452 33.41 8.92 35.13
C ARG A 452 34.32 9.58 34.11
N GLU A 453 34.81 8.81 33.13
CA GLU A 453 35.62 9.36 32.02
C GLU A 453 34.80 10.37 31.21
N PHE A 454 33.56 10.04 30.85
CA PHE A 454 32.64 10.96 30.19
C PHE A 454 32.40 12.23 31.02
N GLU A 455 32.10 12.10 32.32
CA GLU A 455 31.87 13.25 33.19
C GLU A 455 33.09 14.16 33.30
N SER A 456 34.29 13.57 33.39
CA SER A 456 35.55 14.32 33.40
C SER A 456 35.76 15.08 32.08
N GLN A 457 35.60 14.41 30.94
CA GLN A 457 35.78 15.06 29.63
C GLN A 457 34.70 16.10 29.34
N ASN A 458 33.46 15.85 29.77
CA ASN A 458 32.35 16.79 29.64
C ASN A 458 32.57 18.04 30.49
N ALA A 459 33.13 17.90 31.68
CA ALA A 459 33.52 19.05 32.51
C ALA A 459 34.65 19.86 31.87
N THR A 460 35.66 19.19 31.29
CA THR A 460 36.73 19.86 30.53
C THR A 460 36.18 20.58 29.30
N ALA A 461 35.29 19.95 28.52
CA ALA A 461 34.65 20.57 27.36
C ALA A 461 33.79 21.78 27.75
N ALA A 462 33.03 21.69 28.85
CA ALA A 462 32.24 22.80 29.37
C ALA A 462 33.10 24.03 29.76
N ALA A 463 34.36 23.81 30.17
CA ALA A 463 35.29 24.90 30.49
C ALA A 463 35.77 25.68 29.26
N GLY A 464 35.58 25.14 28.04
CA GLY A 464 35.87 25.83 26.79
C GLY A 464 34.78 26.82 26.35
N TYR A 465 33.65 26.89 27.06
CA TYR A 465 32.55 27.82 26.79
C TYR A 465 32.46 28.91 27.87
N GLU A 466 32.01 30.10 27.49
CA GLU A 466 31.80 31.25 28.40
C GLU A 466 30.36 31.77 28.34
N GLY A 467 29.92 32.44 29.42
CA GLY A 467 28.61 33.09 29.50
C GLY A 467 27.41 32.18 29.18
N VAL A 468 26.46 32.71 28.41
CA VAL A 468 25.22 32.02 28.01
C VAL A 468 25.48 30.72 27.25
N ALA A 469 26.54 30.65 26.44
CA ALA A 469 26.88 29.44 25.71
C ALA A 469 27.25 28.28 26.64
N ARG A 470 27.93 28.58 27.76
CA ARG A 470 28.27 27.60 28.79
C ARG A 470 27.02 27.09 29.52
N GLU A 471 26.10 27.99 29.88
CA GLU A 471 24.84 27.62 30.52
C GLU A 471 24.00 26.72 29.61
N ASN A 472 23.89 27.08 28.33
CA ASN A 472 23.22 26.28 27.32
C ASN A 472 23.86 24.90 27.19
N TYR A 473 25.19 24.82 27.09
CA TYR A 473 25.93 23.56 26.99
C TYR A 473 25.67 22.63 28.19
N LEU A 474 25.77 23.17 29.41
CA LEU A 474 25.54 22.41 30.65
C LEU A 474 24.11 21.90 30.79
N SER A 475 23.13 22.52 30.10
CA SER A 475 21.74 22.08 30.10
C SER A 475 21.48 20.86 29.20
N LEU A 476 22.40 20.54 28.29
CA LEU A 476 22.24 19.46 27.32
C LEU A 476 22.40 18.10 27.97
N LYS A 477 21.50 17.16 27.65
CA LYS A 477 21.81 15.75 27.85
C LYS A 477 22.67 15.29 26.69
N LEU A 478 23.91 14.91 26.96
CA LEU A 478 24.93 14.59 25.95
C LEU A 478 25.27 13.10 25.84
N ALA A 479 24.78 12.27 26.78
CA ALA A 479 24.92 10.81 26.72
C ALA A 479 23.78 10.09 27.47
N GLY A 480 23.54 8.82 27.12
CA GLY A 480 22.62 7.93 27.83
C GLY A 480 23.33 6.77 28.55
N LEU A 481 24.59 6.98 28.97
CA LEU A 481 25.47 5.94 29.53
C LEU A 481 24.94 5.27 30.80
N ARG A 482 24.04 5.92 31.54
CA ARG A 482 23.50 5.38 32.79
C ARG A 482 22.24 4.55 32.55
N GLU A 483 21.43 4.94 31.56
CA GLU A 483 20.13 4.34 31.29
C GLU A 483 20.17 3.26 30.21
N ALA A 484 21.14 3.32 29.29
CA ALA A 484 21.19 2.39 28.18
C ALA A 484 21.40 0.93 28.65
N PRO A 485 20.47 0.01 28.33
CA PRO A 485 20.60 -1.40 28.71
C PRO A 485 21.83 -2.03 28.05
N GLU A 486 22.10 -1.70 26.79
CA GLU A 486 23.24 -2.20 26.04
C GLU A 486 24.24 -1.09 25.69
N GLN A 487 25.53 -1.44 25.73
CA GLN A 487 26.62 -0.53 25.38
C GLN A 487 27.66 -1.27 24.55
N LEU A 488 28.07 -0.67 23.43
CA LEU A 488 29.07 -1.21 22.52
C LEU A 488 30.19 -0.20 22.32
N ALA A 489 31.43 -0.63 22.45
CA ALA A 489 32.58 0.10 21.92
C ALA A 489 32.93 -0.49 20.55
N VAL A 490 32.99 0.36 19.53
CA VAL A 490 33.29 -0.04 18.16
C VAL A 490 34.66 0.49 17.79
N PHE A 491 35.57 -0.43 17.48
CA PHE A 491 36.94 -0.13 17.11
C PHE A 491 37.18 -0.42 15.63
N VAL A 492 38.21 0.24 15.09
CA VAL A 492 38.82 -0.10 13.81
C VAL A 492 40.15 -0.81 14.06
N GLU A 493 40.39 -1.91 13.33
CA GLU A 493 41.74 -2.40 13.14
C GLU A 493 42.37 -1.61 11.97
N PRO A 494 43.45 -0.83 12.17
CA PRO A 494 43.99 0.05 11.12
C PRO A 494 44.65 -0.70 9.96
N ASP A 495 45.23 -1.87 10.21
CA ASP A 495 45.95 -2.67 9.21
C ASP A 495 45.50 -4.15 9.16
N PRO A 496 44.24 -4.44 8.83
CA PRO A 496 43.76 -5.81 8.77
C PRO A 496 44.35 -6.52 7.55
N HIS A 497 44.69 -7.80 7.70
CA HIS A 497 45.22 -8.61 6.61
C HIS A 497 44.24 -8.71 5.42
N GLN A 498 42.93 -8.71 5.70
CA GLN A 498 41.89 -8.74 4.67
C GLN A 498 41.88 -7.46 3.83
N GLY A 499 41.60 -7.62 2.54
CA GLY A 499 41.56 -6.54 1.55
C GLY A 499 42.92 -6.11 0.96
N ARG A 500 44.03 -6.73 1.40
CA ARG A 500 45.36 -6.65 0.76
C ARG A 500 45.90 -5.23 0.56
N GLY A 501 45.44 -4.29 1.39
CA GLY A 501 45.80 -2.87 1.32
C GLY A 501 45.23 -2.11 0.10
N LEU A 502 44.27 -2.69 -0.63
CA LEU A 502 43.62 -2.00 -1.75
C LEU A 502 42.91 -0.73 -1.26
N GLY A 503 43.10 0.40 -1.94
CA GLY A 503 42.54 1.71 -1.59
C GLY A 503 43.20 2.41 -0.40
N ARG A 504 43.42 1.69 0.72
CA ARG A 504 43.93 2.30 1.97
C ARG A 504 45.41 2.69 1.96
N ARG A 505 46.20 2.26 0.97
CA ARG A 505 47.61 2.68 0.84
C ARG A 505 47.73 4.18 0.54
N THR A 506 46.79 4.74 -0.20
CA THR A 506 46.77 6.15 -0.58
C THR A 506 45.87 7.00 0.31
N MET A 507 44.86 6.38 0.95
CA MET A 507 43.98 7.03 1.93
C MET A 507 43.75 6.10 3.14
N PRO A 508 44.68 6.02 4.10
CA PRO A 508 44.60 5.13 5.25
C PRO A 508 43.32 5.28 6.09
N GLU A 509 42.79 6.50 6.18
CA GLU A 509 41.57 6.86 6.91
C GLU A 509 40.29 6.17 6.38
N THR A 510 40.31 5.66 5.14
CA THR A 510 39.18 4.91 4.56
C THR A 510 38.84 3.62 5.32
N VAL A 511 39.79 3.09 6.09
CA VAL A 511 39.56 1.96 6.99
C VAL A 511 38.60 2.36 8.11
N ALA A 512 38.82 3.53 8.72
CA ALA A 512 37.91 4.09 9.72
C ALA A 512 36.54 4.43 9.11
N TYR A 513 36.50 5.00 7.89
CA TYR A 513 35.23 5.30 7.21
C TYR A 513 34.39 4.05 6.93
N SER A 514 35.04 2.92 6.67
CA SER A 514 34.36 1.62 6.51
C SER A 514 33.63 1.21 7.80
N VAL A 515 34.22 1.49 8.97
CA VAL A 515 33.57 1.24 10.28
C VAL A 515 32.40 2.19 10.50
N VAL A 516 32.52 3.46 10.10
CA VAL A 516 31.41 4.43 10.19
C VAL A 516 30.20 3.99 9.36
N ALA A 517 30.42 3.46 8.15
CA ALA A 517 29.36 2.89 7.33
C ALA A 517 28.69 1.68 8.00
N ALA A 518 29.48 0.78 8.61
CA ALA A 518 28.95 -0.35 9.38
C ALA A 518 28.10 0.10 10.57
N ILE A 519 28.54 1.13 11.31
CA ILE A 519 27.76 1.71 12.41
C ILE A 519 26.44 2.32 11.90
N GLN A 520 26.45 2.98 10.73
CA GLN A 520 25.23 3.52 10.16
C GLN A 520 24.21 2.42 9.80
N ASN A 521 24.67 1.30 9.22
CA ASN A 521 23.80 0.15 8.95
C ASN A 521 23.23 -0.44 10.25
N PHE A 522 24.07 -0.65 11.25
CA PHE A 522 23.65 -1.07 12.60
C PHE A 522 22.54 -0.16 13.15
N TRP A 523 22.73 1.15 13.04
CA TRP A 523 21.81 2.16 13.57
C TRP A 523 20.46 2.16 12.86
N LEU A 524 20.47 2.03 11.54
CA LEU A 524 19.24 1.92 10.74
C LEU A 524 18.49 0.64 11.06
N ALA A 525 19.19 -0.50 11.13
CA ALA A 525 18.60 -1.79 11.50
C ALA A 525 17.98 -1.76 12.91
N ALA A 526 18.72 -1.23 13.90
CA ALA A 526 18.19 -1.06 15.25
C ALA A 526 16.94 -0.16 15.25
N ARG A 527 16.92 0.91 14.44
CA ARG A 527 15.74 1.80 14.35
C ARG A 527 14.53 1.11 13.73
N CYS A 528 14.70 0.22 12.76
CA CYS A 528 13.62 -0.59 12.20
C CYS A 528 12.92 -1.44 13.27
N ASP A 529 13.68 -1.96 14.25
CA ASP A 529 13.14 -2.72 15.39
C ASP A 529 12.69 -1.80 16.56
N GLY A 530 12.52 -0.49 16.30
CA GLY A 530 12.06 0.48 17.29
C GLY A 530 13.11 0.92 18.33
N VAL A 531 14.34 0.44 18.21
CA VAL A 531 15.44 0.72 19.15
C VAL A 531 16.16 2.01 18.77
N GLY A 532 16.69 2.70 19.77
CA GLY A 532 17.49 3.91 19.63
C GLY A 532 18.96 3.60 19.83
N VAL A 533 19.81 4.32 19.13
CA VAL A 533 21.26 4.33 19.36
C VAL A 533 21.68 5.78 19.63
N GLY A 534 22.63 5.97 20.54
CA GLY A 534 23.27 7.24 20.83
C GLY A 534 24.78 7.09 20.73
N TRP A 535 25.43 7.99 19.99
CA TRP A 535 26.88 8.00 19.83
C TRP A 535 27.50 8.95 20.86
N VAL A 536 28.33 8.39 21.74
CA VAL A 536 29.10 9.14 22.74
C VAL A 536 30.51 9.37 22.22
N SER A 537 30.89 10.64 22.09
CA SER A 537 32.22 11.08 21.60
C SER A 537 33.01 11.91 22.61
N ILE A 538 32.44 12.20 23.79
CA ILE A 538 33.08 13.00 24.85
C ILE A 538 33.81 12.04 25.80
N VAL A 539 34.83 11.35 25.29
CA VAL A 539 35.67 10.38 26.00
C VAL A 539 37.06 10.36 25.38
N ARG A 540 38.10 9.93 26.11
CA ARG A 540 39.42 9.68 25.51
C ARG A 540 39.52 8.27 24.92
N PRO A 541 39.74 8.12 23.60
CA PRO A 541 39.86 6.82 22.94
C PRO A 541 40.84 5.85 23.61
N GLU A 542 42.06 6.30 23.96
CA GLU A 542 43.07 5.39 24.53
C GLU A 542 42.69 4.93 25.95
N GLN A 543 41.95 5.74 26.69
CA GLN A 543 41.46 5.36 28.02
C GLN A 543 40.39 4.28 27.91
N ILE A 544 39.46 4.40 26.97
CA ILE A 544 38.43 3.38 26.71
C ILE A 544 39.09 2.07 26.25
N GLY A 545 40.07 2.14 25.34
CA GLY A 545 40.82 0.96 24.89
C GLY A 545 41.51 0.22 26.04
N ARG A 546 42.19 0.96 26.93
CA ARG A 546 42.81 0.38 28.14
C ARG A 546 41.79 -0.22 29.11
N LEU A 547 40.67 0.46 29.35
CA LEU A 547 39.60 -0.03 30.24
C LEU A 547 38.96 -1.33 29.73
N LEU A 548 38.85 -1.49 28.42
CA LEU A 548 38.27 -2.67 27.77
C LEU A 548 39.29 -3.76 27.47
N ASN A 549 40.58 -3.53 27.77
CA ASN A 549 41.67 -4.46 27.52
C ASN A 549 41.70 -4.99 26.07
N VAL A 550 41.44 -4.10 25.11
CA VAL A 550 41.53 -4.43 23.68
C VAL A 550 42.98 -4.30 23.18
N PRO A 551 43.34 -4.92 22.04
CA PRO A 551 44.67 -4.75 21.45
C PRO A 551 45.04 -3.27 21.27
N PRO A 552 46.28 -2.86 21.59
CA PRO A 552 46.69 -1.46 21.60
C PRO A 552 46.68 -0.80 20.21
N GLN A 553 46.71 -1.60 19.14
CA GLN A 553 46.60 -1.12 17.77
C GLN A 553 45.17 -0.82 17.34
N TRP A 554 44.14 -1.21 18.12
CA TRP A 554 42.76 -0.89 17.79
C TRP A 554 42.43 0.53 18.20
N GLU A 555 41.81 1.27 17.28
CA GLU A 555 41.43 2.67 17.51
C GLU A 555 39.92 2.76 17.71
N LEU A 556 39.48 3.46 18.77
CA LEU A 556 38.05 3.61 19.05
C LEU A 556 37.43 4.55 18.02
N ILE A 557 36.42 4.06 17.29
CA ILE A 557 35.61 4.87 16.38
C ILE A 557 34.39 5.43 17.12
N ALA A 558 33.67 4.58 17.85
CA ALA A 558 32.41 4.95 18.49
C ALA A 558 32.22 4.27 19.84
N TYR A 559 31.60 4.99 20.78
CA TYR A 559 30.99 4.39 21.95
C TYR A 559 29.47 4.54 21.84
N LEU A 560 28.75 3.43 21.68
CA LEU A 560 27.32 3.40 21.39
C LEU A 560 26.53 3.01 22.63
N CYS A 561 25.54 3.84 22.97
CA CYS A 561 24.46 3.50 23.89
C CYS A 561 23.28 2.96 23.09
N VAL A 562 22.73 1.80 23.45
CA VAL A 562 21.67 1.12 22.71
C VAL A 562 20.51 0.79 23.65
N GLY A 563 19.29 1.16 23.29
CA GLY A 563 18.11 0.97 24.13
C GLY A 563 16.82 1.50 23.50
N TYR A 564 15.67 1.15 24.06
CA TYR A 564 14.39 1.73 23.62
C TYR A 564 14.33 3.22 23.96
N PRO A 565 14.06 4.12 22.99
CA PRO A 565 13.99 5.55 23.26
C PRO A 565 12.76 5.89 24.11
N LEU A 566 12.90 6.78 25.11
CA LEU A 566 11.75 7.26 25.90
C LEU A 566 10.71 8.03 25.07
N HIS A 567 11.11 8.55 23.90
CA HIS A 567 10.24 9.27 22.98
C HIS A 567 10.38 8.64 21.59
N PRO A 568 9.71 7.51 21.31
CA PRO A 568 9.92 6.75 20.07
C PRO A 568 9.53 7.51 18.80
N ASP A 569 8.50 8.35 18.87
CA ASP A 569 7.92 9.06 17.71
C ASP A 569 8.65 10.36 17.35
N ARG A 570 9.65 10.74 18.16
CA ARG A 570 10.39 11.99 17.96
C ARG A 570 11.33 11.87 16.77
N THR A 571 11.19 12.75 15.78
CA THR A 571 12.08 12.83 14.60
C THR A 571 13.11 13.96 14.69
N ILE A 572 12.84 14.99 15.50
CA ILE A 572 13.74 16.14 15.68
C ILE A 572 14.88 15.77 16.66
N PRO A 573 16.17 16.00 16.30
CA PRO A 573 17.29 15.78 17.20
C PRO A 573 17.21 16.61 18.49
N GLU A 574 17.71 16.07 19.61
CA GLU A 574 17.63 16.74 20.93
C GLU A 574 18.34 18.09 20.96
N LEU A 575 19.48 18.23 20.25
CA LEU A 575 20.22 19.48 20.18
C LEU A 575 19.43 20.59 19.47
N GLN A 576 18.69 20.24 18.40
CA GLN A 576 17.82 21.18 17.71
C GLN A 576 16.62 21.58 18.58
N LEU A 577 16.03 20.64 19.31
CA LEU A 577 14.94 20.93 20.27
C LEU A 577 15.37 21.83 21.44
N ARG A 578 16.66 21.84 21.77
CA ARG A 578 17.25 22.67 22.82
C ARG A 578 17.86 23.96 22.27
N ASN A 579 17.60 24.28 21.00
CA ASN A 579 18.14 25.46 20.31
C ASN A 579 19.66 25.56 20.41
N TRP A 580 20.35 24.41 20.41
CA TRP A 580 21.82 24.38 20.35
C TRP A 580 22.31 24.71 18.94
N GLU A 581 21.66 24.15 17.92
CA GLU A 581 21.95 24.43 16.50
C GLU A 581 20.77 24.00 15.62
N GLU A 582 20.66 24.59 14.43
CA GLU A 582 19.62 24.28 13.44
C GLU A 582 20.18 23.57 12.19
N ARG A 583 19.32 22.82 11.49
CA ARG A 583 19.72 22.23 10.20
C ARG A 583 19.79 23.32 9.14
N ARG A 584 20.88 23.33 8.39
CA ARG A 584 21.07 24.24 7.25
C ARG A 584 20.27 23.80 6.03
N ASP A 585 20.08 24.73 5.10
CA ASP A 585 19.41 24.44 3.83
C ASP A 585 20.24 23.49 2.96
N VAL A 586 19.57 22.65 2.17
CA VAL A 586 20.25 21.67 1.31
C VAL A 586 21.18 22.32 0.28
N SER A 587 20.87 23.54 -0.17
CA SER A 587 21.68 24.29 -1.12
C SER A 587 23.07 24.66 -0.57
N GLU A 588 23.23 24.77 0.74
CA GLU A 588 24.51 25.05 1.39
C GLU A 588 25.44 23.82 1.43
N HIS A 589 24.92 22.64 1.11
CA HIS A 589 25.66 21.37 1.15
C HIS A 589 26.18 20.91 -0.22
N TRP A 590 25.83 21.61 -1.30
CA TRP A 590 26.21 21.23 -2.67
C TRP A 590 27.15 22.27 -3.29
N ILE A 591 28.39 21.88 -3.57
CA ILE A 591 29.36 22.71 -4.29
C ILE A 591 29.52 22.16 -5.70
N THR A 592 28.95 22.84 -6.70
CA THR A 592 29.24 22.55 -8.11
C THR A 592 30.56 23.22 -8.50
N ARG A 593 31.54 22.44 -8.96
CA ARG A 593 32.82 22.95 -9.48
C ARG A 593 32.94 22.69 -10.97
#